data_AF-D3CRD1-F1
#
_entry.id   AF-D3CRD1-F1
#
_cell.length_a   1.000
_cell.length_b   1.000
_cell.length_c   1.000
_cell.angle_alpha   90.00
_cell.angle_beta   90.00
_cell.angle_gamma   90.00
#
_symmetry.space_group_name_H-M   'P 1'
#
loop_
_entity.id
_entity.type
_entity.pdbx_description
1 polymer ?
#
loop_
_entity_poly.entity_id
_entity_poly.type
_entity_poly.pdbx_seq_one_letter_code
_entity_poly.pdbx_strand_id
1 'polypeptide(L)'
;MLDYIDERKERFGVESICAVLKDAGVQTAPSTYNASKRPPLRRAVNDAETLKEIERVHDENHGVYGVRKAYAQLGREGGVGG
;
A
#
# COMPACT_ATOMS: atom_id res chain seq x y z
N MET A 1 -5.08 7.13 16.70
CA MET A 1 -5.73 5.93 17.30
C MET A 1 -4.89 4.67 17.09
N LEU A 2 -4.58 4.32 15.85
CA LEU A 2 -3.68 3.21 15.54
C LEU A 2 -2.26 3.44 16.09
N ASP A 3 -1.76 4.68 16.01
CA ASP A 3 -0.44 5.04 16.57
C ASP A 3 -0.38 4.86 18.10
N TYR A 4 -1.47 5.16 18.80
CA TYR A 4 -1.58 4.91 20.24
C TYR A 4 -1.45 3.42 20.58
N ILE A 5 -2.04 2.55 19.75
CA ILE A 5 -1.91 1.10 19.86
C ILE A 5 -0.46 0.68 19.53
N ASP A 6 0.15 1.24 18.49
CA ASP A 6 1.54 0.94 18.12
C ASP A 6 2.54 1.23 19.23
N GLU A 7 2.42 2.40 19.86
CA GLU A 7 3.31 2.83 20.95
C GLU A 7 3.21 1.94 22.20
N ARG A 8 2.10 1.21 22.37
CA ARG A 8 1.75 0.53 23.63
C ARG A 8 1.55 -0.97 23.50
N LYS A 9 1.48 -1.51 22.27
CA LYS A 9 1.25 -2.93 22.00
C LYS A 9 2.31 -3.83 22.63
N GLU A 10 3.56 -3.40 22.71
CA GLU A 10 4.64 -4.19 23.31
C GLU A 10 4.46 -4.36 24.82
N ARG A 11 3.89 -3.34 25.48
CA ARG A 11 3.68 -3.34 26.93
C ARG A 11 2.39 -4.01 27.37
N PHE A 12 1.30 -3.82 26.61
CA PHE A 12 -0.04 -4.25 27.04
C PHE A 12 -0.67 -5.30 26.13
N GLY A 13 -0.21 -5.43 24.89
CA GLY A 13 -0.87 -6.23 23.85
C GLY A 13 -2.03 -5.50 23.18
N VAL A 14 -2.30 -5.83 21.92
CA VAL A 14 -3.35 -5.17 21.10
C VAL A 14 -4.75 -5.43 21.64
N GLU A 15 -5.02 -6.66 22.08
CA GLU A 15 -6.32 -7.11 22.59
C GLU A 15 -6.78 -6.31 23.82
N SER A 16 -5.88 -6.13 24.80
CA SER A 16 -6.18 -5.40 26.04
C SER A 16 -6.41 -3.91 25.77
N ILE A 17 -5.61 -3.31 24.89
CA ILE A 17 -5.77 -1.92 24.49
C ILE A 17 -7.11 -1.74 23.77
N CYS A 18 -7.44 -2.60 22.80
CA CYS A 18 -8.72 -2.53 22.09
C CYS A 18 -9.92 -2.70 23.03
N ALA A 19 -9.81 -3.54 24.06
CA ALA A 19 -10.87 -3.69 25.08
C ALA A 19 -11.12 -2.40 25.86
N VAL A 20 -10.07 -1.76 26.39
CA VAL A 20 -10.19 -0.50 27.13
C VAL A 20 -10.73 0.63 26.24
N LEU A 21 -10.27 0.69 24.99
CA LEU A 21 -10.74 1.69 24.03
C LEU A 21 -12.22 1.53 23.71
N LYS A 22 -12.69 0.28 23.58
CA LYS A 22 -14.10 -0.04 23.40
C LYS A 22 -14.93 0.45 24.58
N ASP A 23 -14.47 0.23 25.81
CA ASP A 23 -15.16 0.69 27.03
C ASP A 23 -15.19 2.23 27.12
N ALA A 24 -14.15 2.90 26.60
CA ALA A 24 -14.09 4.36 26.47
C ALA A 24 -14.92 4.92 25.30
N GLY A 25 -15.69 4.08 24.59
CA GLY A 25 -16.55 4.47 23.48
C GLY A 25 -15.85 4.55 22.12
N VAL A 26 -14.58 4.13 22.02
CA VAL A 26 -13.84 4.09 20.76
C VAL A 26 -13.94 2.69 20.14
N GLN A 27 -14.67 2.58 19.03
CA GLN A 27 -14.79 1.31 18.31
C GLN A 27 -13.51 1.02 17.52
N THR A 28 -12.58 0.31 18.14
CA THR A 28 -11.40 -0.26 17.47
C THR A 28 -11.28 -1.72 17.86
N ALA A 29 -11.39 -2.61 16.87
CA ALA A 29 -11.22 -4.05 17.07
C ALA A 29 -9.79 -4.48 16.73
N PRO A 30 -9.27 -5.54 17.37
CA PRO A 30 -7.95 -6.09 17.05
C PRO A 30 -7.82 -6.53 15.59
N SER A 31 -8.89 -7.09 15.01
CA SER A 31 -8.93 -7.46 13.59
C SER A 31 -8.77 -6.24 12.67
N THR A 32 -9.39 -5.11 13.01
CA THR A 32 -9.25 -3.83 12.31
C THR A 32 -7.82 -3.29 12.40
N TYR A 33 -7.25 -3.29 13.61
CA TYR A 33 -5.84 -2.89 13.80
C TYR A 33 -4.91 -3.78 12.97
N ASN A 34 -5.04 -5.10 13.07
CA ASN A 34 -4.21 -6.03 12.33
C ASN A 34 -4.36 -5.83 10.82
N ALA A 35 -5.59 -5.65 10.32
CA ALA A 35 -5.84 -5.36 8.91
C ALA A 35 -5.13 -4.08 8.44
N SER A 36 -5.12 -3.02 9.25
CA SER A 36 -4.42 -1.77 8.94
C SER A 36 -2.89 -1.90 8.88
N LYS A 37 -2.33 -2.92 9.54
CA LYS A 37 -0.88 -3.20 9.59
C LYS A 37 -0.45 -4.28 8.62
N ARG A 38 -1.37 -4.87 7.85
CA ARG A 38 -1.02 -5.89 6.87
C ARG A 38 -0.14 -5.27 5.78
N PRO A 39 0.97 -5.92 5.42
CA PRO A 39 1.74 -5.49 4.27
C PRO A 39 0.87 -5.54 3.00
N PRO A 40 1.15 -4.68 2.01
CA PRO A 40 0.43 -4.72 0.74
C PRO A 40 0.54 -6.10 0.10
N LEU A 41 -0.52 -6.51 -0.59
CA LEU A 41 -0.50 -7.76 -1.35
C LEU A 41 0.56 -7.66 -2.45
N ARG A 42 1.22 -8.78 -2.78
CA ARG A 42 2.22 -8.84 -3.88
C ARG A 42 1.73 -8.19 -5.18
N ARG A 43 0.44 -8.33 -5.50
CA ARG A 43 -0.19 -7.64 -6.64
C ARG A 43 -0.10 -6.12 -6.50
N ALA A 44 -0.51 -5.56 -5.37
CA ALA A 44 -0.49 -4.12 -5.15
C ALA A 44 0.94 -3.53 -5.24
N VAL A 45 1.93 -4.29 -4.77
CA VAL A 45 3.35 -3.92 -4.92
C VAL A 45 3.74 -3.90 -6.40
N ASN A 46 3.46 -4.98 -7.13
CA ASN A 46 3.79 -5.07 -8.56
C ASN A 46 3.05 -4.02 -9.41
N ASP A 47 1.79 -3.75 -9.11
CA ASP A 47 0.97 -2.76 -9.81
C ASP A 47 1.54 -1.36 -9.57
N ALA A 48 2.03 -1.05 -8.36
CA ALA A 48 2.68 0.22 -8.06
C ALA A 48 3.98 0.41 -8.84
N GLU A 49 4.82 -0.62 -8.93
CA GLU A 49 6.04 -0.58 -9.75
C GLU A 49 5.72 -0.46 -11.25
N THR A 50 4.69 -1.18 -11.70
CA THR A 50 4.22 -1.12 -13.09
C THR A 50 3.70 0.28 -13.44
N LEU A 51 2.96 0.92 -12.53
CA LEU A 51 2.44 2.27 -12.73
C LEU A 51 3.58 3.28 -12.86
N LYS A 52 4.61 3.19 -12.01
CA LYS A 52 5.79 4.08 -12.09
C LYS A 52 6.48 3.98 -13.45
N GLU A 53 6.66 2.78 -13.97
CA GLU A 53 7.28 2.59 -15.30
C GLU A 53 6.40 3.12 -16.44
N ILE A 54 5.07 2.96 -16.34
CA ILE A 54 4.14 3.56 -17.31
C ILE A 54 4.23 5.09 -17.28
N GLU A 55 4.24 5.69 -16.09
CA GLU A 55 4.38 7.15 -15.91
C GLU A 55 5.72 7.64 -16.47
N ARG A 56 6.83 6.95 -16.17
CA ARG A 56 8.16 7.27 -16.73
C ARG A 56 8.14 7.29 -18.26
N VAL A 57 7.67 6.20 -18.89
CA VAL A 57 7.62 6.11 -20.35
C VAL A 57 6.70 7.17 -20.94
N HIS A 58 5.57 7.47 -20.29
CA HIS A 58 4.67 8.52 -20.73
C HIS A 58 5.36 9.89 -20.72
N ASP A 59 6.04 10.22 -19.63
CA ASP A 59 6.70 11.52 -19.44
C ASP A 59 7.94 11.69 -20.33
N GLU A 60 8.75 10.65 -20.49
CA GLU A 60 9.89 10.64 -21.43
C GLU A 60 9.45 10.85 -22.88
N ASN A 61 8.23 10.44 -23.22
CA ASN A 61 7.62 10.67 -24.54
C ASN A 61 6.72 11.92 -24.57
N HIS A 62 6.97 12.87 -23.66
CA HIS A 62 6.28 14.16 -23.56
C HIS A 62 4.74 14.04 -23.42
N GLY A 63 4.26 12.94 -22.85
CA GLY A 63 2.84 12.63 -22.71
C GLY A 63 2.09 12.32 -24.00
N VAL A 64 2.80 12.15 -25.12
CA VAL A 64 2.17 11.83 -26.42
C VAL A 64 1.83 10.33 -26.51
N TYR A 65 2.51 9.49 -25.72
CA TYR A 65 2.31 8.06 -25.72
C TYR A 65 1.09 7.66 -24.90
N GLY A 66 -0.05 7.52 -25.58
CA GLY A 66 -1.20 6.81 -25.00
C GLY A 66 -0.90 5.33 -24.74
N VAL A 67 -1.85 4.65 -24.07
CA VAL A 67 -1.74 3.27 -23.55
C VAL A 67 -0.99 2.29 -24.47
N ARG A 68 -1.37 2.21 -25.76
CA ARG A 68 -0.76 1.25 -26.69
C ARG A 68 0.72 1.51 -26.95
N LYS A 69 1.11 2.79 -27.07
CA LYS A 69 2.49 3.17 -27.35
C LYS A 69 3.37 3.01 -26.10
N ALA A 70 2.84 3.39 -24.93
CA ALA A 70 3.51 3.17 -23.65
C ALA A 70 3.74 1.67 -23.40
N TYR A 71 2.72 0.84 -23.58
CA TYR A 71 2.85 -0.62 -23.44
C TYR A 71 3.88 -1.23 -24.41
N ALA A 72 3.86 -0.82 -25.69
CA ALA A 72 4.81 -1.31 -26.66
C ALA A 72 6.25 -0.84 -26.36
N GLN A 73 6.42 0.36 -25.82
CA GLN A 73 7.72 0.89 -25.42
C GLN A 73 8.26 0.14 -24.19
N LEU A 74 7.46 -0.06 -23.14
CA LEU A 74 7.83 -0.89 -21.99
C LEU A 74 8.23 -2.30 -22.42
N GLY A 75 7.50 -2.90 -23.36
CA GLY A 75 7.86 -4.22 -23.91
C GLY A 75 9.21 -4.22 -24.65
N ARG A 76 9.60 -3.12 -25.30
CA ARG A 76 10.92 -2.97 -25.93
C ARG A 76 12.05 -2.81 -24.91
N GLU A 77 11.72 -2.25 -23.75
CA GLU A 77 12.65 -2.04 -22.63
C GLU A 77 12.82 -3.28 -21.75
N GLY A 78 12.17 -4.41 -22.07
CA GLY A 78 12.26 -5.64 -21.27
C GLY A 78 11.14 -5.81 -20.25
N GLY A 79 10.18 -4.90 -20.20
CA GLY A 79 9.07 -4.89 -19.25
C GLY A 79 9.38 -4.07 -17.99
N VAL A 80 8.63 -4.30 -16.92
CA VAL A 80 8.77 -3.55 -15.66
C VAL A 80 10.01 -4.07 -14.91
N GLY A 81 11.04 -3.22 -14.82
CA GLY A 81 12.34 -3.56 -14.22
C GLY A 81 13.27 -4.39 -15.10
N GLY A 82 13.00 -4.41 -16.42
CA GLY A 82 13.77 -5.13 -17.44
C GLY A 82 15.03 -4.42 -17.92
#